data_AF-W6T478-F1
#
_entry.id   AF-W6T478-F1
#
_cell.length_a   1.000
_cell.length_b   1.000
_cell.length_c   1.000
_cell.angle_alpha   90.00
_cell.angle_beta   90.00
_cell.angle_gamma   90.00
#
_symmetry.space_group_name_H-M   'P 1'
#
loop_
_entity.id
_entity.type
_entity.pdbx_description
1 polymer ?
#
loop_
_entity_poly.entity_id
_entity_poly.type
_entity_poly.pdbx_seq_one_letter_code
_entity_poly.pdbx_strand_id
1 'polypeptide(L)'
;MITYNLLYTQFVSGENVDETRFYFQNDPAQTEHMLGYLPQFQQPYWIGDCDIPDGTQFMTAAAMFNAPVFDGQSLASRWADVVLIDVGGMPVMDWLAQL
;
A
#
# COMPACT_ATOMS: atom_id res chain seq x y z
N MET A 1 9.36 -12.87 6.08
CA MET A 1 8.62 -11.67 6.50
C MET A 1 8.90 -10.59 5.48
N ILE A 2 7.86 -9.97 4.92
CA ILE A 2 8.01 -8.94 3.89
C ILE A 2 8.52 -7.67 4.55
N THR A 3 9.53 -7.05 3.96
CA THR A 3 10.12 -5.83 4.53
C THR A 3 9.48 -4.60 3.93
N TYR A 4 9.45 -3.52 4.71
CA TYR A 4 9.03 -2.19 4.26
C TYR A 4 9.77 -1.79 2.99
N ASN A 5 11.10 -1.97 2.99
CA ASN A 5 11.95 -1.60 1.87
C ASN A 5 11.63 -2.39 0.60
N LEU A 6 11.23 -3.66 0.73
CA LEU A 6 10.85 -4.47 -0.44
C LEU A 6 9.60 -3.90 -1.11
N LEU A 7 8.52 -3.70 -0.35
CA LEU A 7 7.29 -3.14 -0.90
C LEU A 7 7.51 -1.71 -1.41
N TYR A 8 8.21 -0.87 -0.65
CA TYR A 8 8.53 0.50 -1.06
C TYR A 8 9.31 0.55 -2.37
N THR A 9 10.30 -0.32 -2.55
CA THR A 9 11.08 -0.39 -3.80
C THR A 9 10.21 -0.83 -4.97
N GLN A 10 9.29 -1.77 -4.76
CA GLN A 10 8.31 -2.17 -5.77
C GLN A 10 7.40 -1.01 -6.17
N PHE A 11 6.93 -0.21 -5.21
CA PHE A 11 6.14 1.00 -5.53
C PHE A 11 6.96 2.07 -6.25
N VAL A 12 8.25 2.20 -5.94
CA VAL A 12 9.15 3.12 -6.65
C VAL A 12 9.38 2.69 -8.10
N SER A 13 9.40 1.38 -8.40
CA SER A 13 9.46 0.91 -9.80
C SER A 13 8.15 1.14 -10.54
N GLY A 14 7.02 1.12 -9.82
CA GLY A 14 5.67 1.29 -10.39
C GLY A 14 5.20 0.06 -11.18
N GLU A 15 5.93 -1.05 -11.11
CA GLU A 15 5.63 -2.26 -11.88
C GLU A 15 4.66 -3.16 -11.09
N ASN A 16 3.48 -3.41 -11.64
CA ASN A 16 2.49 -4.37 -11.10
C ASN A 16 2.21 -4.17 -9.59
N VAL A 17 1.96 -2.93 -9.17
CA VAL A 17 1.61 -2.59 -7.77
C VAL A 17 0.21 -2.05 -7.60
N ASP A 18 -0.52 -1.86 -8.70
CA ASP A 18 -1.89 -1.36 -8.63
C ASP A 18 -2.81 -2.35 -7.89
N GLU A 19 -3.78 -1.84 -7.15
CA GLU A 19 -4.69 -2.66 -6.34
C GLU A 19 -3.95 -3.59 -5.34
N THR A 20 -2.82 -3.16 -4.78
CA THR A 20 -2.14 -3.86 -3.67
C THR A 20 -3.00 -3.80 -2.40
N ARG A 21 -3.36 -4.96 -1.84
CA ARG A 21 -4.22 -5.06 -0.65
C ARG A 21 -3.47 -5.44 0.61
N PHE A 22 -3.86 -4.83 1.72
CA PHE A 22 -3.34 -5.15 3.05
C PHE A 22 -4.35 -4.85 4.15
N TYR A 23 -4.10 -5.35 5.36
CA TYR A 23 -4.79 -4.94 6.58
C TYR A 23 -3.79 -4.77 7.72
N PHE A 24 -4.24 -4.19 8.83
CA PHE A 24 -3.43 -4.12 10.05
C PHE A 24 -3.78 -5.27 11.00
N GLN A 25 -2.79 -6.06 11.43
CA GLN A 25 -3.01 -7.20 12.33
C GLN A 25 -3.61 -6.81 13.69
N ASN A 26 -3.42 -5.56 14.10
CA ASN A 26 -3.94 -5.01 15.35
C ASN A 26 -5.36 -4.41 15.21
N ASP A 27 -5.92 -4.38 13.99
CA ASP A 27 -7.33 -4.09 13.75
C ASP A 27 -8.16 -5.39 13.90
N PRO A 28 -9.04 -5.51 14.91
CA PRO A 28 -9.90 -6.68 15.08
C PRO A 28 -10.84 -6.94 13.90
N ALA A 29 -11.20 -5.91 13.13
CA ALA A 29 -12.04 -6.05 11.95
C ALA A 29 -11.26 -6.51 10.71
N GLN A 30 -9.92 -6.44 10.75
CA GLN A 30 -9.03 -6.68 9.62
C GLN A 30 -9.51 -5.92 8.37
N THR A 31 -9.83 -4.64 8.56
CA THR A 31 -10.29 -3.77 7.49
C THR A 31 -9.24 -3.76 6.38
N GLU A 32 -9.65 -4.13 5.16
CA GLU A 32 -8.77 -4.11 4.00
C GLU A 32 -8.57 -2.66 3.53
N HIS A 33 -7.35 -2.37 3.13
CA HIS A 33 -6.90 -1.11 2.56
C HIS A 33 -6.24 -1.39 1.21
N MET A 34 -6.30 -0.40 0.32
CA MET A 34 -5.74 -0.51 -1.02
C MET A 34 -4.69 0.57 -1.28
N LEU A 35 -3.61 0.17 -1.93
CA LEU A 35 -2.58 1.05 -2.48
C LEU A 35 -2.47 0.78 -3.97
N GLY A 36 -2.11 1.79 -4.75
CA GLY A 36 -1.80 1.53 -6.15
C GLY A 36 -1.02 2.63 -6.85
N TYR A 37 -0.73 2.36 -8.12
CA TYR A 37 0.01 3.23 -9.00
C TYR A 37 -0.54 3.12 -10.43
N LEU A 38 -1.02 4.25 -10.95
CA LEU A 38 -1.60 4.37 -12.28
C LEU A 38 -0.91 5.52 -13.03
N PRO A 39 0.11 5.24 -13.87
CA PRO A 39 1.00 6.26 -14.47
C PRO A 39 0.29 7.24 -15.41
N GLN A 40 -0.93 6.93 -15.85
CA GLN A 40 -1.73 7.80 -16.72
C GLN A 40 -2.31 9.03 -16.01
N PHE A 41 -2.28 9.08 -14.67
CA PHE A 41 -2.81 10.20 -13.90
C PHE A 41 -1.71 11.18 -13.46
N GLN A 42 -2.11 12.44 -13.23
CA GLN A 42 -1.18 13.48 -12.75
C GLN A 42 -0.61 13.14 -11.37
N GLN A 43 -1.43 12.59 -10.48
CA GLN A 43 -1.02 12.06 -9.19
C GLN A 43 -1.18 10.54 -9.24
N PRO A 44 -0.15 9.80 -9.66
CA PRO A 44 -0.32 8.41 -10.07
C PRO A 44 -0.42 7.44 -8.90
N TYR A 45 0.04 7.82 -7.71
CA TYR A 45 -0.04 6.98 -6.51
C TYR A 45 -1.35 7.24 -5.77
N TRP A 46 -2.00 6.20 -5.24
CA TRP A 46 -3.29 6.36 -4.58
C TRP A 46 -3.44 5.41 -3.39
N ILE A 47 -4.28 5.83 -2.44
CA ILE A 47 -4.73 5.03 -1.30
C ILE A 47 -6.25 5.00 -1.31
N GLY A 48 -6.82 3.80 -1.24
CA GLY A 48 -8.25 3.54 -1.03
C GLY A 48 -8.54 3.05 0.38
N ASP A 49 -9.79 3.18 0.81
CA ASP A 49 -10.30 2.73 2.11
C ASP A 49 -9.47 3.26 3.29
N CYS A 50 -9.23 4.57 3.34
CA CYS A 50 -8.45 5.23 4.38
C CYS A 50 -9.28 6.31 5.09
N ASP A 51 -8.66 7.11 5.96
CA ASP A 51 -9.34 8.18 6.72
C ASP A 51 -10.01 9.26 5.83
N ILE A 52 -9.63 9.33 4.54
CA ILE A 52 -10.15 10.30 3.57
C ILE A 52 -11.30 9.66 2.78
N PRO A 53 -12.51 10.27 2.78
CA PRO A 53 -13.61 9.81 1.93
C PRO A 53 -13.19 9.73 0.46
N ASP A 54 -13.54 8.62 -0.20
CA ASP A 54 -13.17 8.29 -1.59
C ASP A 54 -11.66 8.13 -1.84
N GLY A 55 -10.84 8.08 -0.79
CA GLY A 55 -9.40 7.89 -0.88
C GLY A 55 -8.61 9.18 -1.14
N THR A 56 -7.33 9.03 -1.43
CA THR A 56 -6.42 10.17 -1.68
C THR A 56 -5.31 9.80 -2.66
N GLN A 57 -4.71 10.80 -3.31
CA GLN A 57 -3.72 10.65 -4.37
C GLN A 57 -2.43 11.40 -4.05
N PHE A 58 -1.32 10.93 -4.64
CA PHE A 58 0.02 11.46 -4.39
C PHE A 58 0.87 11.48 -5.66
N MET A 59 1.83 12.41 -5.67
CA MET A 59 2.83 12.52 -6.73
C MET A 59 3.94 11.47 -6.62
N THR A 60 4.25 10.97 -5.42
CA THR A 60 5.38 10.06 -5.17
C THR A 60 5.01 8.94 -4.20
N ALA A 61 5.65 7.78 -4.36
CA ALA A 61 5.55 6.66 -3.40
C ALA A 61 5.92 7.10 -1.97
N ALA A 62 6.94 7.94 -1.82
CA ALA A 62 7.35 8.50 -0.53
C ALA A 62 6.23 9.29 0.15
N ALA A 63 5.53 10.15 -0.60
CA ALA A 63 4.41 10.92 -0.05
C ALA A 63 3.26 9.99 0.37
N MET A 64 2.95 8.99 -0.44
CA MET A 64 1.92 7.99 -0.13
C MET A 64 2.25 7.18 1.14
N PHE A 65 3.45 6.62 1.22
CA PHE A 65 3.86 5.76 2.35
C PHE A 65 3.95 6.52 3.69
N ASN A 66 4.17 7.84 3.65
CA ASN A 66 4.28 8.69 4.83
C ASN A 66 2.99 9.48 5.14
N ALA A 67 1.92 9.34 4.35
CA ALA A 67 0.68 10.06 4.57
C ALA A 67 -0.03 9.56 5.84
N PRO A 68 -0.46 10.44 6.77
CA PRO A 68 -1.12 10.06 8.01
C PRO A 68 -2.63 9.81 7.77
N VAL A 69 -2.96 8.72 7.08
CA VAL A 69 -4.33 8.42 6.61
C VAL A 69 -4.89 7.09 7.13
N PHE A 70 -4.23 6.48 8.11
CA PHE A 70 -4.72 5.29 8.80
C PHE A 70 -4.82 5.56 10.31
N ASP A 71 -5.97 6.06 10.76
CA ASP A 71 -6.18 6.58 12.11
C ASP A 71 -5.17 7.69 12.48
N GLY A 72 -4.91 8.60 11.53
CA GLY A 72 -3.93 9.68 11.67
C GLY A 72 -2.46 9.23 11.65
N GLN A 73 -2.19 7.97 11.31
CA GLN A 73 -0.84 7.41 11.19
C GLN A 73 -0.54 6.96 9.76
N SER A 74 0.73 6.78 9.44
CA SER A 74 1.16 6.38 8.09
C SER A 74 1.41 4.88 7.97
N LEU A 75 1.42 4.39 6.74
CA LEU A 75 1.86 3.01 6.45
C LEU A 75 3.27 2.77 6.98
N ALA A 76 4.17 3.75 6.83
CA ALA A 76 5.53 3.67 7.32
C ALA A 76 5.61 3.55 8.85
N SER A 77 4.83 4.33 9.61
CA SER A 77 4.83 4.24 11.07
C SER A 77 4.15 2.97 11.61
N ARG A 78 3.18 2.44 10.87
CA ARG A 78 2.42 1.23 11.22
C ARG A 78 2.96 -0.05 10.57
N TRP A 79 4.12 -0.02 9.92
CA TRP A 79 4.61 -1.16 9.13
C TRP A 79 4.70 -2.48 9.92
N ALA A 80 5.03 -2.40 11.21
CA ALA A 80 5.10 -3.57 12.08
C ALA A 80 3.76 -4.34 12.18
N ASP A 81 2.65 -3.69 11.87
CA ASP A 81 1.30 -4.26 11.91
C ASP A 81 0.75 -4.60 10.53
N VAL A 82 1.45 -4.30 9.45
CA VAL A 82 0.97 -4.54 8.08
C VAL A 82 0.99 -6.02 7.74
N VAL A 83 -0.13 -6.54 7.28
CA VAL A 83 -0.25 -7.86 6.65
C VAL A 83 -0.67 -7.67 5.21
N LEU A 84 0.23 -7.98 4.27
CA LEU A 84 -0.05 -7.94 2.83
C LEU A 84 -0.88 -9.16 2.42
N ILE A 85 -1.92 -8.91 1.64
CA ILE A 85 -2.79 -9.94 1.05
C ILE A 85 -2.28 -10.27 -0.35
N ASP A 86 -2.09 -9.23 -1.17
CA ASP A 86 -1.61 -9.31 -2.54
C ASP A 86 -0.87 -8.03 -2.94
N VAL A 87 -0.09 -8.12 -4.01
CA VAL A 87 0.61 -7.00 -4.66
C VAL A 87 0.28 -7.07 -6.15
N GLY A 88 -0.30 -6.02 -6.72
CA GLY A 88 -0.63 -6.04 -8.15
C GLY A 88 -1.73 -7.04 -8.52
N GLY A 89 -2.66 -7.35 -7.60
CA GLY A 89 -3.64 -8.42 -7.77
C GLY A 89 -3.08 -9.84 -7.66
N MET A 90 -1.80 -10.01 -7.29
CA MET A 90 -1.15 -11.31 -7.11
C MET A 90 -1.02 -11.67 -5.63
N PRO A 91 -1.51 -12.84 -5.18
CA PRO A 91 -1.36 -13.30 -3.80
C PRO A 91 0.08 -13.17 -3.34
N VAL A 92 0.27 -12.66 -2.12
CA VAL A 92 1.59 -12.22 -1.67
C VAL A 92 2.66 -13.32 -1.71
N MET A 93 2.27 -14.57 -1.49
CA MET A 93 3.18 -15.72 -1.58
C MET A 93 3.61 -16.04 -3.01
N ASP A 94 2.74 -15.81 -3.99
CA ASP A 94 3.05 -16.00 -5.41
C ASP A 94 3.90 -14.85 -5.95
N TRP A 95 3.65 -13.62 -5.48
CA TRP A 95 4.49 -12.46 -5.79
C TRP A 95 5.92 -12.64 -5.27
N LEU A 96 6.07 -13.10 -4.02
CA LEU A 96 7.39 -13.39 -3.43
C LEU A 96 8.17 -14.47 -4.19
N ALA A 97 7.48 -15.42 -4.83
CA ALA A 97 8.13 -16.48 -5.62
C ALA A 97 8.71 -15.98 -6.95
N GLN A 98 8.47 -14.72 -7.33
CA GLN A 98 8.93 -14.10 -8.58
C GLN A 98 10.10 -13.14 -8.39
N LEU A 99 10.53 -12.89 -7.14
CA LEU A 99 11.61 -11.98 -6.77
C LEU A 99 12.99 -12.64 -6.79
#